data_AF-A0A316NEA9-F1
#
_entry.id   AF-A0A316NEA9-F1
#
_cell.length_a   1.000
_cell.length_b   1.000
_cell.length_c   1.000
_cell.angle_alpha   90.00
_cell.angle_beta   90.00
_cell.angle_gamma   90.00
#
_symmetry.space_group_name_H-M   'P 1'
#
loop_
_entity.id
_entity.type
_entity.pdbx_description
1 polymer ?
#
loop_
_entity_poly.entity_id
_entity_poly.type
_entity_poly.pdbx_seq_one_letter_code
_entity_poly.pdbx_strand_id
1 'polypeptide(L)' 'MTEVEVVTLEDGKDYTVVKEKQLDGITYLYLVSDDEEVAIRKVEAINGIDMIVTLDTDEEFDKVAEAFRD' A
#
# COMPACT_ATOMS: atom_id res chain seq x y z
N MET A 1 18.99 -10.21 -5.70
CA MET A 1 17.74 -10.18 -6.49
C MET A 1 16.81 -9.31 -5.68
N THR A 2 16.47 -8.12 -6.15
CA THR A 2 15.46 -7.30 -5.49
C THR A 2 14.14 -8.02 -5.76
N GLU A 3 13.60 -8.68 -4.74
CA GLU A 3 12.32 -9.37 -4.85
C GLU A 3 11.26 -8.29 -5.03
N VAL A 4 10.66 -8.25 -6.22
CA VAL A 4 9.61 -7.30 -6.54
C VAL A 4 8.32 -7.95 -6.06
N GLU A 5 7.77 -7.44 -4.96
CA GLU A 5 6.52 -7.97 -4.43
C GLU A 5 5.35 -7.45 -5.29
N VAL A 6 4.58 -8.39 -5.83
CA VAL A 6 3.39 -8.09 -6.64
C VAL A 6 2.16 -8.56 -5.87
N VAL A 7 1.18 -7.67 -5.77
CA VAL A 7 -0.07 -7.88 -5.05
C VAL A 7 -1.24 -7.67 -6.00
N THR A 8 -2.17 -8.63 -6.02
CA THR A 8 -3.41 -8.48 -6.77
C THR A 8 -4.45 -7.86 -5.84
N LEU A 9 -4.99 -6.69 -6.22
CA LEU A 9 -6.03 -6.01 -5.44
C LEU A 9 -7.44 -6.48 -5.83
N GLU A 10 -8.45 -6.04 -5.09
CA GLU A 10 -9.86 -6.43 -5.29
C GLU A 10 -10.42 -6.05 -6.67
N ASP A 11 -9.82 -5.07 -7.34
CA ASP A 11 -10.15 -4.71 -8.72
C ASP A 11 -9.64 -5.72 -9.77
N GLY A 12 -8.89 -6.72 -9.34
CA GLY A 12 -8.36 -7.79 -10.19
C GLY A 12 -7.12 -7.39 -11.00
N LYS A 13 -6.56 -6.21 -10.77
CA LYS A 13 -5.28 -5.80 -11.35
C LYS A 13 -4.13 -6.13 -10.41
N ASP A 14 -2.99 -6.40 -11.01
CA ASP A 14 -1.73 -6.61 -10.33
C ASP A 14 -1.02 -5.27 -10.13
N TYR A 15 -0.54 -5.06 -8.91
CA TYR A 15 0.25 -3.90 -8.55
C TYR A 15 1.58 -4.35 -7.99
N THR A 16 2.61 -3.60 -8.34
CA THR A 16 3.95 -3.78 -7.78
C THR A 16 4.11 -2.89 -6.55
N VAL A 17 4.62 -3.46 -5.46
CA VAL A 17 5.05 -2.69 -4.29
C VAL A 17 6.33 -1.93 -4.66
N VAL A 18 6.23 -0.61 -4.76
CA VAL A 18 7.35 0.26 -5.13
C VAL A 18 8.04 0.85 -3.90
N LYS A 19 7.25 1.18 -2.87
CA LYS A 19 7.76 1.68 -1.59
C LYS A 19 6.91 1.17 -0.44
N GLU A 20 7.56 1.03 0.70
CA GLU A 20 6.93 0.73 1.98
C GLU A 20 7.30 1.81 2.98
N LYS A 21 6.36 2.23 3.80
CA LYS A 21 6.61 3.24 4.85
C LYS A 21 5.81 2.90 6.09
N GLN A 22 6.47 2.94 7.24
CA GLN A 22 5.82 2.71 8.53
C GLN A 22 5.51 4.07 9.19
N LEU A 23 4.25 4.31 9.51
CA LEU A 23 3.77 5.53 10.17
C LEU A 23 2.87 5.15 11.33
N ASP A 24 3.11 5.70 12.51
CA ASP A 24 2.33 5.43 13.73
C ASP A 24 2.18 3.92 14.06
N GLY A 25 3.16 3.11 13.64
CA GLY A 25 3.15 1.65 13.83
C GLY A 25 2.40 0.86 12.76
N ILE A 26 1.74 1.53 11.81
CA ILE A 26 1.04 0.92 10.67
C ILE A 26 1.97 0.92 9.46
N THR A 27 2.03 -0.20 8.73
CA THR A 27 2.80 -0.30 7.49
C THR A 27 1.93 0.10 6.31
N TYR A 28 2.41 1.04 5.51
CA TYR A 28 1.77 1.52 4.29
C TYR A 28 2.57 1.10 3.07
N LEU A 29 1.87 0.73 2.01
CA LEU A 29 2.41 0.28 0.74
C LEU A 29 2.03 1.27 -0.35
N TYR A 30 3.04 1.70 -1.11
CA TYR A 30 2.85 2.45 -2.35
C TYR A 30 2.94 1.48 -3.52
N LEU A 31 1.81 1.33 -4.20
CA LEU A 31 1.56 0.33 -5.22
C LEU A 31 1.44 1.01 -6.58
N VAL A 32 2.03 0.43 -7.62
CA VAL A 32 1.93 0.91 -9.00
C VAL A 32 1.58 -0.24 -9.92
N SER A 33 0.54 -0.07 -10.73
CA SER A 33 0.14 -1.05 -11.75
C SER A 33 0.93 -0.87 -13.05
N ASP A 34 0.79 -1.83 -13.96
CA ASP A 34 1.39 -1.74 -15.31
C ASP A 34 0.81 -0.59 -16.15
N ASP A 35 -0.43 -0.15 -15.85
CA ASP A 35 -1.11 0.98 -16.52
C ASP A 35 -0.72 2.34 -15.91
N GLU A 36 0.36 2.38 -15.11
CA GLU A 36 0.83 3.55 -14.37
C GLU A 36 -0.19 4.10 -13.34
N GLU A 37 -1.19 3.29 -12.94
CA GLU A 37 -2.11 3.65 -11.87
C GLU A 37 -1.44 3.46 -10.50
N VAL A 38 -1.68 4.42 -9.61
CA VAL A 38 -1.10 4.44 -8.27
C VAL A 38 -2.17 4.11 -7.23
N ALA A 39 -1.82 3.25 -6.29
CA ALA A 39 -2.67 2.93 -5.15
C ALA A 39 -1.84 2.98 -3.86
N ILE A 40 -2.47 3.44 -2.78
CA ILE A 40 -1.89 3.34 -1.44
C ILE A 40 -2.77 2.37 -0.66
N ARG A 41 -2.13 1.45 0.06
CA ARG A 41 -2.77 0.47 0.94
C ARG A 41 -2.05 0.42 2.26
N LYS A 42 -2.72 -0.09 3.29
CA LYS A 42 -2.11 -0.37 4.59
C LYS A 42 -2.14 -1.86 4.87
N VAL A 43 -1.17 -2.34 5.64
CA VAL A 43 -1.09 -3.71 6.12
C VAL A 43 -1.65 -3.73 7.53
N GLU A 44 -2.68 -4.55 7.74
CA GLU A 44 -3.28 -4.76 9.06
C GLU A 44 -3.30 -6.24 9.44
N ALA A 45 -3.00 -6.53 10.69
CA ALA A 45 -3.07 -7.87 11.25
C ALA A 45 -4.52 -8.21 11.63
N ILE A 46 -5.25 -8.86 10.72
CA ILE A 46 -6.63 -9.29 10.94
C ILE A 46 -6.61 -10.77 11.34
N ASN A 47 -6.94 -11.08 12.59
CA ASN A 47 -6.87 -12.44 13.16
C ASN A 47 -5.46 -13.06 13.13
N GLY A 48 -4.41 -12.23 13.27
CA GLY A 48 -3.02 -12.68 13.25
C GLY A 48 -2.47 -12.99 11.85
N ILE A 49 -3.21 -12.60 10.82
CA ILE A 49 -2.81 -12.69 9.41
C ILE A 49 -2.67 -11.26 8.90
N ASP A 50 -1.51 -10.91 8.37
CA ASP A 50 -1.29 -9.63 7.72
C ASP A 50 -2.09 -9.58 6.41
N MET A 51 -2.98 -8.59 6.31
CA MET A 51 -3.84 -8.36 5.15
C MET A 51 -3.62 -6.95 4.63
N ILE A 52 -3.60 -6.82 3.31
CA ILE A 52 -3.54 -5.53 2.62
C ILE A 52 -4.97 -5.00 2.52
N VAL A 53 -5.22 -3.84 3.12
CA VAL A 53 -6.54 -3.22 3.17
C VAL A 53 -6.48 -1.77 2.69
N THR A 54 -7.66 -1.22 2.35
CA THR A 54 -7.80 0.19 2.01
C THR A 54 -7.51 1.08 3.22
N LEU A 55 -7.23 2.36 2.95
CA LEU A 55 -7.14 3.36 4.02
C LEU A 55 -8.54 3.64 4.56
N ASP A 56 -8.63 4.03 5.83
CA ASP A 56 -9.91 4.27 6.50
C ASP A 56 -10.51 5.63 6.11
N THR A 57 -9.67 6.64 5.86
CA THR A 57 -10.12 8.02 5.61
C THR A 57 -9.27 8.75 4.57
N ASP A 58 -9.85 9.76 3.93
CA ASP A 58 -9.13 10.68 3.04
C ASP A 58 -8.00 11.44 3.76
N GLU A 59 -8.19 11.79 5.04
CA GLU A 59 -7.16 12.44 5.86
C GLU A 59 -5.93 11.55 6.05
N GLU A 60 -6.14 10.25 6.25
CA GLU A 60 -5.06 9.26 6.31
C GLU A 60 -4.34 9.20 4.97
N PHE A 61 -5.09 9.19 3.86
CA PHE A 61 -4.52 9.18 2.52
C PHE A 61 -3.62 10.38 2.27
N ASP A 62 -4.07 11.60 2.56
CA ASP A 62 -3.27 12.82 2.36
C ASP A 62 -1.97 12.76 3.17
N LYS A 63 -2.04 12.39 4.46
CA LYS A 63 -0.86 12.26 5.33
C LYS A 63 0.15 11.24 4.79
N VAL A 64 -0.34 10.09 4.35
CA VAL A 64 0.53 9.01 3.83
C VAL A 64 1.10 9.40 2.46
N ALA A 65 0.30 10.02 1.59
CA ALA A 65 0.74 10.50 0.28
C ALA A 65 1.82 11.58 0.42
N GLU A 66 1.67 12.52 1.36
CA GLU A 66 2.73 13.47 1.71
C GLU A 66 3.98 12.75 2.20
N ALA A 67 3.84 11.73 3.04
CA ALA A 67 4.97 10.95 3.52
C ALA A 67 5.70 10.21 2.37
N PHE A 68 5.03 9.76 1.32
CA PHE A 68 5.69 9.10 0.18
C PHE A 68 6.39 10.07 -0.80
N ARG A 69 6.05 11.36 -0.74
CA ARG A 69 6.66 12.43 -1.54
C ARG A 69 8.01 12.91 -1.00
N ASP A 70 8.26 12.74 0.29
CA ASP A 70 9.55 12.99 0.97
C ASP A 70 10.57 11.87 0.70
#